data_AF-A0A962APN1-F1
#
_entry.id   AF-A0A962APN1-F1
#
_cell.length_a   1.000
_cell.length_b   1.000
_cell.length_c   1.000
_cell.angle_alpha   90.00
_cell.angle_beta   90.00
_cell.angle_gamma   90.00
#
_symmetry.space_group_name_H-M   'P 1'
#
loop_
_entity.id
_entity.type
_entity.pdbx_description
1 polymer ?
#
loop_
_entity_poly.entity_id
_entity_poly.type
_entity_poly.pdbx_seq_one_letter_code
_entity_poly.pdbx_strand_id
1 'polypeptide(L)' 'MAQVVVTIAGRTYRMNCEDGQESHIEALAEHVDSKMAGLRTSFGEIG' A
#
# COMPACT_ATOMS: atom_id res chain seq x y z
N MET A 1 -6.17 -20.39 1.67
CA MET A 1 -6.05 -19.10 2.39
C MET A 1 -4.72 -18.51 1.98
N ALA A 2 -4.74 -17.59 1.02
CA ALA A 2 -3.54 -16.92 0.56
C ALA A 2 -3.26 -15.72 1.48
N GLN A 3 -1.99 -15.38 1.64
CA GLN A 3 -1.59 -14.20 2.38
C GLN A 3 -0.58 -13.45 1.51
N VAL A 4 -0.80 -12.15 1.35
CA VAL A 4 0.12 -11.30 0.61
C VAL A 4 0.73 -10.28 1.57
N VAL A 5 2.01 -9.99 1.34
CA VAL A 5 2.78 -9.03 2.13
C VAL A 5 3.08 -7.85 1.25
N VAL A 6 2.52 -6.68 1.59
CA VAL A 6 2.72 -5.44 0.85
C VAL A 6 3.39 -4.40 1.74
N THR A 7 4.23 -3.54 1.16
CA THR A 7 4.88 -2.44 1.88
C THR A 7 4.33 -1.13 1.37
N ILE A 8 3.79 -0.31 2.26
CA ILE A 8 3.13 0.96 1.95
C ILE A 8 3.75 2.03 2.84
N ALA A 9 4.30 3.10 2.26
CA ALA A 9 4.91 4.21 2.98
C ALA A 9 5.99 3.78 3.99
N GLY A 10 6.73 2.71 3.70
CA GLY A 10 7.76 2.13 4.58
C GLY A 10 7.21 1.26 5.71
N ARG A 11 5.91 0.98 5.74
CA ARG A 11 5.27 0.06 6.70
C ARG A 11 4.83 -1.20 5.98
N THR A 12 5.17 -2.36 6.55
CA THR A 12 4.79 -3.66 5.99
C THR A 12 3.43 -4.10 6.54
N TYR A 13 2.52 -4.46 5.65
CA TYR A 13 1.18 -4.94 5.95
C TYR A 13 1.01 -6.37 5.44
N ARG A 14 0.46 -7.23 6.29
CA ARG A 14 0.03 -8.58 5.90
C ARG A 14 -1.47 -8.58 5.71
N MET A 15 -1.90 -8.89 4.49
CA MET A 15 -3.32 -8.98 4.16
C MET A 15 -3.66 -10.44 3.88
N ASN A 16 -4.74 -10.90 4.51
CA ASN A 16 -5.33 -12.20 4.21
C ASN A 16 -6.23 -12.03 3.00
N CYS A 17 -5.97 -12.78 1.94
CA CYS A 17 -6.70 -12.71 0.68
C CYS A 17 -7.18 -14.11 0.26
N GLU A 18 -8.23 -14.12 -0.55
CA GLU A 18 -8.70 -15.34 -1.21
C GLU A 18 -7.87 -15.59 -2.47
N ASP A 19 -7.83 -16.84 -2.93
CA ASP A 19 -7.12 -17.23 -4.15
C ASP A 19 -7.59 -16.36 -5.34
N GLY A 20 -6.63 -15.70 -6.00
CA GLY A 20 -6.88 -14.79 -7.12
C GLY A 20 -7.10 -13.31 -6.75
N GLN A 21 -7.14 -12.95 -5.46
CA GLN A 21 -7.20 -11.54 -5.03
C GLN A 21 -5.83 -10.89 -4.81
N GLU A 22 -4.73 -11.63 -4.97
CA GLU A 22 -3.36 -11.13 -4.76
C GLU A 22 -3.08 -9.87 -5.61
N SER A 23 -3.35 -9.93 -6.92
CA SER A 23 -3.15 -8.78 -7.82
C SER A 23 -4.02 -7.57 -7.48
N HIS A 24 -5.20 -7.78 -6.88
CA HIS A 24 -6.05 -6.68 -6.42
C HIS A 24 -5.42 -5.99 -5.21
N ILE A 25 -4.92 -6.77 -4.26
CA ILE A 25 -4.26 -6.24 -3.06
C ILE A 25 -2.95 -5.52 -3.42
N GLU A 26 -2.18 -6.06 -4.37
CA GLU A 26 -0.98 -5.41 -4.90
C GLU A 26 -1.32 -4.05 -5.54
N ALA A 27 -2.32 -4.00 -6.44
CA ALA A 27 -2.74 -2.75 -7.06
C ALA A 27 -3.26 -1.73 -6.04
N LEU A 28 -3.98 -2.18 -5.02
CA LEU A 28 -4.45 -1.32 -3.93
C LEU A 28 -3.27 -0.76 -3.12
N ALA A 29 -2.26 -1.59 -2.82
CA ALA A 29 -1.06 -1.17 -2.11
C ALA A 29 -0.29 -0.10 -2.88
N GLU A 30 -0.12 -0.26 -4.20
CA GLU A 30 0.52 0.74 -5.07
C GLU A 30 -0.25 2.07 -5.07
N HIS A 31 -1.58 2.02 -5.16
CA HIS A 31 -2.44 3.21 -5.10
C HIS A 31 -2.29 3.97 -3.78
N VAL A 32 -2.25 3.24 -2.66
CA VAL A 32 -2.08 3.85 -1.34
C VAL A 32 -0.67 4.41 -1.18
N ASP A 33 0.36 3.71 -1.68
CA ASP A 33 1.74 4.20 -1.62
C ASP A 33 1.92 5.51 -2.40
N SER A 34 1.41 5.57 -3.63
CA SER A 34 1.40 6.81 -4.44
C SER A 34 0.68 7.96 -3.74
N LYS A 35 -0.48 7.67 -3.11
CA LYS A 35 -1.21 8.67 -2.33
C LYS A 35 -0.43 9.13 -1.09
N MET A 36 0.24 8.23 -0.39
CA MET A 36 1.12 8.54 0.74
C MET A 36 2.34 9.36 0.33
N ALA A 37 2.91 9.08 -0.85
CA ALA A 37 4.00 9.87 -1.42
C ALA A 37 3.55 11.31 -1.71
N GLY A 38 2.39 11.48 -2.36
CA GLY A 38 1.81 12.81 -2.61
C GLY A 38 1.48 13.57 -1.32
N LEU A 39 0.91 12.88 -0.32
CA LEU A 39 0.69 13.47 1.00
C LEU A 39 2.01 13.85 1.67
N ARG A 40 3.07 13.02 1.60
CA ARG A 40 4.38 13.38 2.17
C ARG A 40 4.97 14.63 1.51
N THR A 41 4.79 14.81 0.21
CA THR A 41 5.17 16.05 -0.47
C THR A 41 4.37 17.24 0.08
N SER A 42 3.03 17.16 0.12
CA SER A 42 2.21 18.26 0.64
C SER A 42 2.41 18.55 2.13
N PHE A 43 2.69 17.54 2.96
CA PHE A 43 3.03 17.72 4.36
C PHE A 43 4.45 18.27 4.54
N GLY A 44 5.37 17.99 3.62
CA GLY A 44 6.73 18.56 3.59
C GLY A 44 6.77 20.04 3.24
N GLU A 45 5.69 20.58 2.65
CA GLU A 45 5.51 22.03 2.45
C GLU A 45 4.98 22.74 3.72
N ILE A 46 4.64 22.01 4.78
CA ILE A 46 4.41 22.57 6.12
C ILE A 46 5.76 22.59 6.84
N GLY A 47 6.65 23.47 6.39
CA GLY A 47 7.95 23.78 6.99
C GLY A 47 8.19 25.27 7.00
#